data_AF-A0A5A7QTS2-F1
#
_entry.id   AF-A0A5A7QTS2-F1
#
_cell.length_a   1.000
_cell.length_b   1.000
_cell.length_c   1.000
_cell.angle_alpha   90.00
_cell.angle_beta   90.00
_cell.angle_gamma   90.00
#
_symmetry.space_group_name_H-M   'P 1'
#
loop_
_entity.id
_entity.type
_entity.pdbx_description
1 polymer ?
#
loop_
_entity_poly.entity_id
_entity_poly.type
_entity_poly.pdbx_seq_one_letter_code
_entity_poly.pdbx_strand_id
1 'polypeptide(L)'
;MSLRTRLLEDPPMGYVALDLSDKKENFPVLFFNGVDSNHDPVSYEYLMSYVFPSFMYSTRSGVECDYAGGCSDSCLCSVRNGGEFAYNLNGILCGHNCRCPPICRNKVTQKGVRNRFEVFRSRETNWGVRSLDLIPAGSFICEYSGVVLTRE
;
A
#
# COMPACT_ATOMS: atom_id res chain seq x y z
N MET A 1 -18.20 26.72 1.82
CA MET A 1 -16.77 26.61 1.45
C MET A 1 -16.21 25.35 2.08
N SER A 2 -15.64 24.45 1.28
CA SER A 2 -15.16 23.13 1.73
C SER A 2 -13.87 23.25 2.54
N LEU A 3 -13.74 22.44 3.60
CA LEU A 3 -12.53 22.29 4.43
C LEU A 3 -11.24 22.06 3.61
N ARG A 4 -11.36 21.62 2.34
CA ARG A 4 -10.25 21.47 1.37
C ARG A 4 -9.47 22.75 1.10
N THR A 5 -10.11 23.92 1.10
CA THR A 5 -9.45 25.16 0.63
C THR A 5 -8.61 25.82 1.74
N ARG A 6 -8.90 25.56 3.02
CA ARG A 6 -8.15 26.13 4.15
C ARG A 6 -6.81 25.47 4.46
N LEU A 7 -6.59 24.24 4.01
CA LEU A 7 -5.35 23.52 4.33
C LEU A 7 -4.15 24.01 3.51
N LEU A 8 -4.37 24.64 2.36
CA LEU A 8 -3.30 24.99 1.41
C LEU A 8 -2.52 26.27 1.75
N GLU A 9 -3.05 27.14 2.62
CA GLU A 9 -2.44 28.46 2.89
C GLU A 9 -1.72 28.53 4.24
N ASP A 10 -2.10 27.69 5.20
CA ASP A 10 -1.41 27.52 6.49
C ASP A 10 -1.79 26.13 7.04
N PRO A 11 -0.87 25.16 7.11
CA PRO A 11 -1.18 23.85 7.67
C PRO A 11 -1.73 24.03 9.09
N PRO A 12 -2.77 23.27 9.50
CA PRO A 12 -3.20 23.28 10.89
C PRO A 12 -1.98 23.00 11.78
N MET A 13 -1.84 23.73 12.90
CA MET A 13 -0.66 23.71 13.76
C MET A 13 -0.10 22.28 13.95
N GLY A 14 1.15 22.08 13.51
CA GLY A 14 1.87 20.81 13.60
C GLY A 14 1.91 19.95 12.33
N TYR A 15 1.14 20.25 11.28
CA TYR A 15 1.31 19.57 9.99
C TYR A 15 2.49 20.16 9.21
N VAL A 16 3.47 19.31 8.87
CA VAL A 16 4.67 19.69 8.11
C VAL A 16 4.42 19.53 6.60
N ALA A 17 3.68 18.50 6.20
CA ALA A 17 3.25 18.30 4.81
C ALA A 17 1.84 17.68 4.78
N LEU A 18 1.07 18.04 3.75
CA LEU A 18 -0.28 17.50 3.55
C LEU A 18 -0.31 16.26 2.67
N ASP A 19 0.80 15.91 2.02
CA ASP A 19 0.93 14.67 1.26
C ASP A 19 2.40 14.32 1.02
N LEU A 20 2.95 13.39 1.80
CA LEU A 20 4.29 12.83 1.57
C LEU A 20 4.36 11.94 0.33
N SER A 21 3.22 11.43 -0.15
CA SER A 21 3.21 10.60 -1.35
C SER A 21 3.35 11.40 -2.63
N ASP A 22 3.23 12.73 -2.56
CA ASP A 22 3.21 13.62 -3.72
C ASP A 22 2.22 13.17 -4.80
N LYS A 23 0.97 12.91 -4.38
CA LYS A 23 -0.13 12.42 -5.23
C LYS A 23 0.14 11.09 -5.93
N LYS A 24 1.16 10.34 -5.51
CA LYS A 24 1.39 8.98 -6.03
C LYS A 24 0.31 8.03 -5.51
N GLU A 25 -0.06 8.13 -4.23
CA GLU A 25 -1.10 7.27 -3.64
C GLU A 25 -2.53 7.75 -3.92
N ASN A 26 -3.50 6.84 -3.77
CA ASN A 26 -4.93 7.15 -3.91
C ASN A 26 -5.45 8.11 -2.83
N PHE A 27 -4.80 8.11 -1.66
CA PHE A 27 -5.09 8.99 -0.53
C PHE A 27 -3.81 9.69 -0.10
N PRO A 28 -3.87 10.98 0.29
CA PRO A 28 -2.69 11.68 0.75
C PRO A 28 -2.13 11.05 2.04
N VAL A 29 -0.81 10.98 2.13
CA VAL A 29 -0.12 10.53 3.34
C VAL A 29 0.27 11.76 4.14
N LEU A 30 -0.47 12.06 5.21
CA LEU A 30 -0.24 13.27 6.00
C LEU A 30 1.06 13.18 6.79
N PHE A 31 1.69 14.33 7.05
CA PHE A 31 2.89 14.42 7.87
C PHE A 31 2.73 15.42 9.01
N PHE A 32 2.78 14.91 10.24
CA PHE A 32 2.56 15.67 11.46
C PHE A 32 3.79 15.65 12.39
N ASN A 33 4.25 16.82 12.81
CA ASN A 33 5.23 16.97 13.88
C ASN A 33 4.79 18.06 14.86
N GLY A 34 4.34 17.64 16.04
CA GLY A 34 4.05 18.53 17.18
C GLY A 34 5.04 18.39 18.33
N VAL A 35 6.23 17.81 18.11
CA VAL A 35 7.20 17.48 19.16
C VAL A 35 8.48 18.29 19.03
N ASP A 36 9.06 18.37 17.84
CA ASP A 36 10.32 19.06 17.55
C ASP A 36 10.30 19.66 16.12
N SER A 37 11.45 20.15 15.65
CA SER A 37 11.61 20.73 14.31
C SER A 37 12.21 19.74 13.29
N ASN A 38 12.26 18.44 13.60
CA ASN A 38 12.82 17.44 12.69
C ASN A 38 11.81 17.13 11.57
N HIS A 39 12.24 17.25 10.32
CA HIS A 39 11.40 16.98 9.13
C HIS A 39 11.97 15.86 8.24
N ASP A 40 12.86 15.00 8.74
CA ASP A 40 13.61 14.00 7.95
C ASP A 40 12.79 13.24 6.90
N PRO A 41 11.54 12.79 7.15
CA PRO A 41 10.73 12.09 6.16
C PRO A 41 10.53 12.82 4.82
N VAL A 42 10.58 14.16 4.78
CA VAL A 42 10.44 14.92 3.53
C VAL A 42 11.66 14.79 2.60
N SER A 43 12.79 14.31 3.12
CA SER A 43 14.02 14.14 2.34
C SER A 43 14.07 12.83 1.55
N TYR A 44 13.13 11.91 1.79
CA TYR A 44 13.05 10.62 1.12
C TYR A 44 12.18 10.70 -0.14
N GLU A 45 12.57 9.97 -1.18
CA GLU A 45 11.69 9.75 -2.33
C GLU A 45 10.60 8.74 -1.96
N TYR A 46 9.34 9.13 -2.11
CA TYR A 46 8.22 8.22 -1.89
C TYR A 46 8.11 7.18 -3.01
N LEU A 47 8.14 5.91 -2.66
CA LEU A 47 7.94 4.78 -3.56
C LEU A 47 6.64 4.04 -3.21
N MET A 48 5.71 3.94 -4.16
CA MET A 48 4.45 3.21 -3.95
C MET A 48 4.64 1.69 -3.88
N SER A 49 5.68 1.16 -4.50
CA SER A 49 5.96 -0.27 -4.56
C SER A 49 7.46 -0.52 -4.60
N TYR A 50 7.87 -1.76 -4.38
CA TYR A 50 9.27 -2.15 -4.43
C TYR A 50 9.91 -1.95 -5.81
N VAL A 51 11.21 -1.67 -5.82
CA VAL A 51 12.05 -1.64 -7.02
C VAL A 51 13.01 -2.83 -6.98
N PHE A 52 12.87 -3.74 -7.93
CA PHE A 52 13.81 -4.86 -8.07
C PHE A 52 15.05 -4.45 -8.88
N PRO A 53 16.24 -4.98 -8.54
CA PRO A 53 17.42 -4.87 -9.39
C PRO A 53 17.16 -5.47 -10.78
N SER A 54 17.74 -4.86 -11.81
CA SER A 54 17.46 -5.22 -13.21
C SER A 54 17.67 -6.71 -13.54
N PHE A 55 18.66 -7.34 -12.91
CA PHE A 55 18.97 -8.76 -13.13
C PHE A 55 17.93 -9.73 -12.55
N MET A 56 17.06 -9.27 -11.64
CA MET A 56 16.01 -10.08 -11.03
C MET A 56 14.70 -10.08 -11.82
N TYR A 57 14.57 -9.25 -12.86
CA TYR A 57 13.49 -9.32 -13.85
C TYR A 57 13.65 -10.56 -14.76
N SER A 58 13.94 -11.72 -14.18
CA SER A 58 13.66 -13.00 -14.81
C SER A 58 12.13 -13.13 -14.92
N THR A 59 11.65 -13.34 -16.13
CA THR A 59 10.24 -13.54 -16.48
C THR A 59 9.68 -14.75 -15.73
N ARG A 60 9.32 -14.58 -14.47
CA ARG A 60 8.45 -15.54 -13.79
C ARG A 60 7.10 -15.42 -14.47
N SER A 61 6.86 -16.37 -15.39
CA SER A 61 5.55 -16.64 -15.95
C SER A 61 4.62 -16.99 -14.77
N GLY A 62 4.01 -15.95 -14.20
CA GLY A 62 3.00 -16.08 -13.18
C GLY A 62 1.85 -16.87 -13.78
N VAL A 63 1.31 -17.81 -13.01
CA VAL A 63 0.19 -18.63 -13.46
C VAL A 63 -0.99 -17.73 -13.80
N GLU A 64 -1.37 -17.80 -15.06
CA GLU A 64 -2.45 -17.04 -15.65
C GLU A 64 -3.75 -17.86 -15.50
N CYS A 65 -4.68 -17.33 -14.70
CA CYS A 65 -6.05 -17.79 -14.70
C CYS A 65 -6.89 -17.00 -15.69
N ASP A 66 -7.71 -17.68 -16.49
CA ASP A 66 -8.59 -17.05 -17.49
C ASP A 66 -10.07 -17.13 -17.09
N TYR A 67 -10.35 -16.82 -15.82
CA TYR A 67 -11.72 -16.85 -15.29
C TYR A 67 -12.37 -15.47 -15.39
N ALA A 68 -13.30 -15.32 -16.34
CA ALA A 68 -14.04 -14.08 -16.59
C ALA A 68 -14.85 -13.58 -15.37
N GLY A 69 -15.31 -14.49 -14.51
CA GLY A 69 -16.06 -14.17 -13.28
C GLY A 69 -15.21 -13.94 -12.03
N GLY A 70 -13.88 -14.01 -12.13
CA GLY A 70 -12.98 -14.07 -10.98
C GLY A 70 -12.67 -15.50 -10.51
N CYS A 71 -11.65 -15.65 -9.67
CA CYS A 71 -11.16 -16.97 -9.25
C CYS A 71 -12.16 -17.67 -8.31
N SER A 72 -12.63 -18.87 -8.67
CA SER A 72 -13.41 -19.79 -7.82
C SER A 72 -12.51 -20.82 -7.11
N ASP A 73 -13.08 -21.67 -6.25
CA ASP A 73 -12.34 -22.69 -5.48
C ASP A 73 -11.65 -23.73 -6.39
N SER A 74 -12.16 -23.88 -7.62
CA SER A 74 -11.60 -24.69 -8.70
C SER A 74 -10.49 -23.99 -9.52
N CYS A 75 -10.14 -22.76 -9.20
CA CYS A 75 -9.13 -22.00 -9.95
C CYS A 75 -7.72 -22.53 -9.69
N LEU A 76 -6.85 -22.48 -10.71
CA LEU A 76 -5.43 -22.83 -10.56
C LEU A 76 -4.70 -21.96 -9.51
N CYS A 77 -5.17 -20.73 -9.28
CA CYS A 77 -4.71 -19.91 -8.16
C CYS A 77 -5.10 -20.52 -6.80
N SER A 78 -6.28 -21.12 -6.66
CA SER A 78 -6.69 -21.82 -5.43
C SER A 78 -5.77 -23.01 -5.14
N VAL A 79 -5.51 -23.82 -6.17
CA VAL A 79 -4.65 -25.01 -6.07
C VAL A 79 -3.24 -24.64 -5.59
N ARG A 80 -2.67 -23.54 -6.11
CA ARG A 80 -1.35 -23.05 -5.65
C ARG A 80 -1.32 -22.59 -4.20
N ASN A 81 -2.46 -22.19 -3.66
CA ASN A 81 -2.59 -21.81 -2.27
C ASN A 81 -2.94 -23.00 -1.36
N GLY A 82 -2.78 -24.23 -1.85
CA GLY A 82 -3.07 -25.44 -1.06
C GLY A 82 -4.55 -25.84 -1.09
N GLY A 83 -5.33 -25.33 -2.04
CA GLY A 83 -6.75 -25.63 -2.18
C GLY A 83 -7.68 -24.70 -1.39
N GLU A 84 -7.12 -23.74 -0.64
CA GLU A 84 -7.85 -22.72 0.11
C GLU A 84 -7.36 -21.32 -0.23
N PHE A 85 -8.20 -20.30 0.00
CA PHE A 85 -7.78 -18.89 -0.10
C PHE A 85 -7.46 -18.36 1.31
N ALA A 86 -6.24 -17.85 1.54
CA ALA A 86 -5.81 -17.30 2.84
C ALA A 86 -6.37 -15.93 3.20
N TYR A 87 -7.24 -15.37 2.39
CA TYR A 87 -8.15 -14.34 2.88
C TYR A 87 -9.57 -14.80 2.50
N ASN A 88 -10.54 -14.32 3.26
CA ASN A 88 -11.97 -14.57 3.04
C ASN A 88 -12.43 -13.94 1.72
N LEU A 89 -13.67 -13.44 1.59
CA LEU A 89 -14.09 -12.69 0.38
C LEU A 89 -13.14 -11.51 0.03
N ASN A 90 -12.19 -11.19 0.92
CA ASN A 90 -11.13 -10.21 0.77
C ASN A 90 -9.72 -10.80 0.45
N GLY A 91 -9.66 -11.98 -0.23
CA GLY A 91 -8.64 -12.81 -0.99
C GLY A 91 -7.06 -12.73 -0.94
N ILE A 92 -6.37 -13.84 -1.32
CA ILE A 92 -4.91 -13.92 -1.63
C ILE A 92 -4.65 -13.56 -3.10
N LEU A 93 -3.52 -12.89 -3.33
CA LEU A 93 -2.83 -12.52 -4.57
C LEU A 93 -2.90 -13.50 -5.77
N CYS A 94 -3.68 -13.11 -6.78
CA CYS A 94 -3.37 -13.41 -8.17
C CYS A 94 -2.05 -12.74 -8.56
N GLY A 95 -1.27 -13.37 -9.44
CA GLY A 95 -0.13 -12.69 -10.07
C GLY A 95 -0.60 -11.55 -10.99
N HIS A 96 0.29 -10.60 -11.29
CA HIS A 96 0.03 -9.52 -12.25
C HIS A 96 -0.41 -10.05 -13.62
N ASN A 97 0.05 -11.25 -13.98
CA ASN A 97 -0.26 -11.92 -15.25
C ASN A 97 -1.60 -12.68 -15.26
N CYS A 98 -2.42 -12.67 -14.20
CA CYS A 98 -3.74 -13.32 -14.29
C CYS A 98 -4.79 -12.39 -14.94
N ARG A 99 -5.51 -12.94 -15.92
CA ARG A 99 -6.57 -12.28 -16.71
C ARG A 99 -7.88 -12.07 -15.97
N CYS A 100 -8.02 -12.57 -14.75
CA CYS A 100 -9.20 -12.32 -13.93
C CYS A 100 -9.46 -10.81 -13.76
N PRO A 101 -10.73 -10.39 -13.68
CA PRO A 101 -11.07 -8.96 -13.65
C PRO A 101 -10.52 -8.27 -12.39
N PRO A 102 -10.39 -6.93 -12.36
CA PRO A 102 -9.93 -6.18 -11.18
C PRO A 102 -10.77 -6.41 -9.92
N ILE A 103 -12.05 -6.75 -10.09
CA ILE A 103 -12.98 -7.11 -9.02
C ILE A 103 -12.73 -8.51 -8.45
N CYS A 104 -11.81 -9.29 -9.04
CA CYS A 104 -11.49 -10.63 -8.55
C CYS A 104 -11.13 -10.58 -7.07
N ARG A 105 -11.73 -11.49 -6.29
CA ARG A 105 -11.46 -11.62 -4.86
C ARG A 105 -9.98 -11.79 -4.56
N ASN A 106 -9.23 -12.39 -5.48
CA ASN A 106 -7.78 -12.63 -5.35
C ASN A 106 -6.88 -11.42 -5.69
N LYS A 107 -7.43 -10.25 -6.03
CA LYS A 107 -6.64 -9.02 -6.26
C LYS A 107 -6.82 -8.09 -5.07
N VAL A 108 -6.07 -8.27 -3.98
CA VAL A 108 -6.26 -7.51 -2.73
C VAL A 108 -5.11 -6.54 -2.48
N THR A 109 -3.89 -7.02 -2.23
CA THR A 109 -2.75 -6.13 -1.96
C THR A 109 -2.34 -5.32 -3.19
N GLN A 110 -2.58 -5.86 -4.40
CA GLN A 110 -2.35 -5.18 -5.69
C GLN A 110 -3.21 -3.93 -5.91
N LYS A 111 -4.26 -3.74 -5.10
CA LYS A 111 -5.12 -2.56 -5.19
C LYS A 111 -4.51 -1.33 -4.50
N GLY A 112 -3.30 -1.46 -3.96
CA GLY A 112 -2.58 -0.38 -3.29
C GLY A 112 -3.21 0.02 -1.96
N VAL A 113 -2.77 1.17 -1.45
CA VAL A 113 -3.27 1.75 -0.20
C VAL A 113 -4.76 2.07 -0.31
N ARG A 114 -5.52 1.68 0.72
CA ARG A 114 -6.98 1.86 0.82
C ARG A 114 -7.44 2.62 2.05
N ASN A 115 -6.50 2.95 2.95
CA ASN A 115 -6.75 3.69 4.17
C ASN A 115 -5.92 4.97 4.17
N ARG A 116 -6.42 5.99 4.84
CA ARG A 116 -5.70 7.24 5.06
C ARG A 116 -4.70 7.06 6.19
N PHE A 117 -3.47 7.47 5.95
CA PHE A 117 -2.37 7.35 6.90
C PHE A 117 -1.76 8.71 7.23
N GLU A 118 -1.18 8.77 8.42
CA GLU A 118 -0.40 9.90 8.90
C GLU A 118 0.93 9.39 9.45
N VAL A 119 2.03 9.94 8.93
CA VAL A 119 3.35 9.83 9.53
C VAL A 119 3.45 10.89 10.62
N PHE A 120 3.84 10.50 11.83
CA PHE A 120 3.91 11.41 12.95
C PHE A 120 5.19 11.28 13.76
N ARG A 121 5.64 12.40 14.34
CA ARG A 121 6.76 12.42 15.28
C ARG A 121 6.35 11.78 16.60
N SER A 122 7.02 10.69 16.96
CA SER A 122 6.85 9.92 18.20
C SER A 122 8.00 10.19 19.16
N ARG A 123 7.69 10.33 20.46
CA ARG A 123 8.70 10.51 21.51
C ARG A 123 9.48 9.24 21.83
N GLU A 124 8.92 8.07 21.49
CA GLU A 124 9.49 6.77 21.85
C GLU A 124 10.20 6.10 20.67
N THR A 125 9.67 6.27 19.46
CA THR A 125 10.11 5.52 18.26
C THR A 125 10.67 6.41 17.16
N ASN A 126 10.91 7.70 17.45
CA ASN A 126 11.20 8.75 16.47
C ASN A 126 10.04 9.02 15.50
N TRP A 127 9.81 8.13 14.55
CA TRP A 127 8.72 8.23 13.58
C TRP A 127 7.74 7.10 13.80
N GLY A 128 6.45 7.40 13.64
CA GLY A 128 5.38 6.43 13.69
C GLY A 128 4.44 6.62 12.51
N VAL A 129 3.67 5.57 12.21
CA VAL A 129 2.57 5.62 11.25
C VAL A 129 1.29 5.26 11.99
N ARG A 130 0.24 6.05 11.79
CA ARG A 130 -1.11 5.76 12.30
C ARG A 130 -2.14 5.86 11.20
N SER A 131 -3.23 5.12 11.34
CA SER A 131 -4.38 5.24 10.43
C SER A 131 -5.34 6.31 10.93
N LEU A 132 -5.95 7.02 9.99
CA LEU A 132 -7.06 7.95 10.22
C LEU A 132 -8.42 7.28 9.99
N ASP A 133 -8.41 6.00 9.62
CA ASP A 133 -9.58 5.16 9.39
C ASP A 133 -9.62 3.99 10.38
N LEU A 134 -10.80 3.42 10.60
CA LEU A 134 -10.92 2.14 11.30
C LEU A 134 -10.45 1.02 10.36
N ILE A 135 -9.58 0.14 10.87
CA ILE A 135 -9.05 -1.02 10.12
C ILE A 135 -9.62 -2.31 10.74
N PRO A 136 -10.55 -2.99 10.07
CA PRO A 136 -11.03 -4.29 10.51
C PRO A 136 -9.91 -5.35 10.57
N ALA A 137 -10.00 -6.28 11.51
CA ALA A 137 -9.06 -7.40 11.59
C ALA A 137 -9.01 -8.20 10.27
N GLY A 138 -7.80 -8.52 9.82
CA GLY A 138 -7.56 -9.22 8.55
C GLY A 138 -7.53 -8.32 7.31
N SER A 139 -7.62 -6.99 7.48
CA SER A 139 -7.51 -6.05 6.37
C SER A 139 -6.07 -5.89 5.91
N PHE A 140 -5.87 -5.73 4.60
CA PHE A 140 -4.61 -5.25 4.04
C PHE A 140 -4.40 -3.77 4.42
N ILE A 141 -3.18 -3.41 4.82
CA ILE A 141 -2.80 -2.06 5.24
C ILE A 141 -2.08 -1.35 4.08
N CYS A 142 -0.85 -1.75 3.81
CA CYS A 142 -0.01 -1.25 2.72
C CYS A 142 1.13 -2.23 2.42
N GLU A 143 1.82 -2.00 1.32
CA GLU A 143 3.07 -2.70 1.00
C GLU A 143 4.22 -2.11 1.83
N TYR A 144 5.21 -2.94 2.16
CA TYR A 144 6.51 -2.46 2.61
C TYR A 144 7.36 -2.19 1.36
N SER A 145 7.28 -0.96 0.84
CA SER A 145 7.95 -0.55 -0.39
C SER A 145 9.40 -0.11 -0.13
N GLY A 146 10.24 -0.25 -1.14
CA GLY A 146 11.65 0.13 -1.07
C GLY A 146 12.48 -0.48 -2.20
N VAL A 147 13.78 -0.23 -2.18
CA VAL A 147 14.71 -0.85 -3.13
C VAL A 147 15.14 -2.21 -2.59
N VAL A 148 14.90 -3.26 -3.36
CA VAL A 148 15.28 -4.63 -2.97
C VAL A 148 16.78 -4.83 -3.19
N LEU A 149 17.47 -5.31 -2.17
CA LEU A 149 18.90 -5.63 -2.21
C LEU A 149 19.11 -7.14 -2.06
N THR A 150 20.11 -7.69 -2.74
CA THR A 150 20.54 -9.07 -2.54
C THR A 150 21.48 -9.14 -1.34
N ARG A 151 21.39 -10.25 -0.58
CA ARG A 151 22.46 -10.57 0.38
C ARG A 151 23.67 -11.04 -0.40
N GLU A 152 24.82 -10.42 -0.13
CA GLU A 152 26.13 -10.94 -0.54
C GLU A 152 26.43 -12.28 0.15
#